data_AF-A6KU43-F1
#
_entry.id   AF-A6KU43-F1
#
_cell.length_a   1.000
_cell.length_b   1.000
_cell.length_c   1.000
_cell.angle_alpha   90.00
_cell.angle_beta   90.00
_cell.angle_gamma   90.00
#
_symmetry.space_group_name_H-M   'P 1'
#
loop_
_entity.id
_entity.type
_entity.pdbx_description
1 polymer ?
#
loop_
_entity_poly.entity_id
_entity_poly.type
_entity_poly.pdbx_seq_one_letter_code
_entity_poly.pdbx_strand_id
1 'polypeptide(L)'
;MFRETEIESSRLNTLAAKKGTLFNLLVILISKPKVPKPCSVSDAQLVADPTSAEDAASSDGHLQKLILEYTDTATALLYEILLVFQQGNLGLGSTKFAISWMMSFLQSCPSIMAFVAGIVEGVVRGLSASLQLLTPCQAVLLYQQFYILRSCLQHSKALAEYIRNDHREEFRYFIHMPALEKRLPGCYPITKPTTQLCHEVLQLIEQKQCAAC
;
A
#
# COMPACT_ATOMS: atom_id res chain seq x y z
N MET A 1 -30.82 0.92 -11.49
CA MET A 1 -29.54 1.67 -11.55
C MET A 1 -29.42 2.42 -10.23
N PHE A 2 -28.69 1.87 -9.26
CA PHE A 2 -28.47 2.55 -7.99
C PHE A 2 -27.66 3.81 -8.27
N ARG A 3 -28.16 4.97 -7.82
CA ARG A 3 -27.41 6.23 -7.92
C ARG A 3 -26.21 6.11 -6.99
N GLU A 4 -25.03 6.56 -7.43
CA GLU A 4 -23.78 6.49 -6.66
C GLU A 4 -23.97 6.96 -5.21
N THR A 5 -24.82 7.97 -5.00
CA THR A 5 -25.21 8.51 -3.68
C THR A 5 -25.89 7.52 -2.73
N GLU A 6 -26.64 6.54 -3.24
CA GLU A 6 -27.34 5.53 -2.42
C GLU A 6 -26.40 4.40 -1.99
N ILE A 7 -25.48 4.00 -2.87
CA ILE A 7 -24.45 2.99 -2.58
C ILE A 7 -23.48 3.54 -1.52
N GLU A 8 -23.09 4.81 -1.65
CA GLU A 8 -22.15 5.48 -0.75
C GLU A 8 -22.71 5.60 0.69
N SER A 9 -23.96 6.02 0.85
CA SER A 9 -24.59 6.08 2.17
C SER A 9 -24.67 4.69 2.83
N SER A 10 -24.93 3.63 2.07
CA SER A 10 -24.98 2.26 2.56
C SER A 10 -23.62 1.75 3.04
N ARG A 11 -22.54 2.05 2.30
CA ARG A 11 -21.15 1.71 2.70
C ARG A 11 -20.76 2.38 4.02
N LEU A 12 -20.98 3.70 4.12
CA LEU A 12 -20.68 4.46 5.33
C LEU A 12 -21.46 3.97 6.54
N ASN A 13 -22.76 3.67 6.37
CA ASN A 13 -23.60 3.13 7.44
C ASN A 13 -23.12 1.75 7.90
N THR A 14 -22.69 0.88 6.98
CA THR A 14 -22.14 -0.44 7.30
C THR A 14 -20.83 -0.34 8.09
N LEU A 15 -19.91 0.52 7.64
CA LEU A 15 -18.66 0.76 8.36
C LEU A 15 -18.91 1.40 9.74
N ALA A 16 -19.89 2.29 9.86
CA ALA A 16 -20.24 2.92 11.13
C ALA A 16 -20.80 1.88 12.11
N ALA A 17 -21.67 1.00 11.64
CA ALA A 17 -22.24 -0.09 12.43
C ALA A 17 -21.17 -1.12 12.87
N LYS A 18 -20.09 -1.28 12.10
CA LYS A 18 -19.01 -2.25 12.33
C LYS A 18 -17.67 -1.58 12.68
N LYS A 19 -17.69 -0.40 13.30
CA LYS A 19 -16.49 0.41 13.58
C LYS A 19 -15.39 -0.36 14.33
N GLY A 20 -15.74 -1.18 15.31
CA GLY A 20 -14.77 -2.03 16.03
C GLY A 20 -14.09 -3.06 15.12
N THR A 21 -14.87 -3.74 14.28
CA THR A 21 -14.35 -4.71 13.29
C THR A 21 -13.48 -4.04 12.24
N LEU A 22 -13.82 -2.81 11.82
CA LEU A 22 -13.02 -2.02 10.89
C LEU A 22 -11.61 -1.74 11.43
N PHE A 23 -11.47 -1.36 12.70
CA PHE A 23 -10.14 -1.12 13.28
C PHE A 23 -9.32 -2.41 13.39
N ASN A 24 -9.96 -3.53 13.76
CA ASN A 24 -9.28 -4.83 13.74
C ASN A 24 -8.80 -5.19 12.32
N LEU A 25 -9.63 -4.94 11.31
CA LEU A 25 -9.27 -5.14 9.92
C LEU A 25 -8.08 -4.26 9.53
N LEU A 26 -8.09 -2.96 9.86
CA LEU A 26 -6.98 -2.06 9.58
C LEU A 26 -5.66 -2.57 10.18
N VAL A 27 -5.67 -3.04 11.44
CA VAL A 27 -4.50 -3.63 12.08
C VAL A 27 -4.01 -4.87 11.33
N ILE A 28 -4.92 -5.73 10.87
CA ILE A 28 -4.59 -6.92 10.07
C ILE A 28 -3.92 -6.48 8.77
N LEU A 29 -4.52 -5.56 8.02
CA LEU A 29 -4.05 -5.13 6.69
C LEU A 29 -2.64 -4.53 6.73
N ILE A 30 -2.30 -3.78 7.77
CA ILE A 30 -0.97 -3.16 7.91
C ILE A 30 0.06 -4.07 8.58
N SER A 31 -0.34 -5.25 9.06
CA SER A 31 0.58 -6.18 9.70
C SER A 31 1.15 -7.16 8.69
N LYS A 32 2.46 -7.41 8.78
CA LYS A 32 3.08 -8.48 7.97
C LYS A 32 2.49 -9.84 8.37
N PRO A 33 2.15 -10.71 7.41
CA PRO A 33 1.68 -12.05 7.73
C PRO A 33 2.79 -12.80 8.47
N LYS A 34 2.45 -13.42 9.60
CA LYS A 34 3.39 -14.23 10.38
C LYS A 34 3.58 -15.56 9.66
N VAL A 35 4.70 -15.69 8.96
CA VAL A 35 5.11 -16.96 8.37
C VAL A 35 5.71 -17.83 9.47
N PRO A 36 5.18 -19.03 9.74
CA PRO A 36 5.84 -20.00 10.61
C PRO A 36 7.22 -20.30 10.05
N LYS A 37 8.27 -20.15 10.86
CA LYS A 37 9.62 -20.55 10.44
C LYS A 37 9.56 -22.04 10.07
N PRO A 38 10.15 -22.47 8.94
CA PRO A 38 10.25 -23.89 8.66
C PRO A 38 10.99 -24.53 9.83
N CYS A 39 10.39 -25.56 10.44
CA CYS A 39 11.03 -26.32 11.50
C CYS A 39 12.33 -26.90 10.94
N SER A 40 13.48 -26.33 11.30
CA SER A 40 14.75 -27.00 11.13
C SER A 40 14.74 -28.17 12.10
N VAL A 41 14.36 -29.35 11.62
CA VAL A 41 14.57 -30.60 12.34
C VAL A 41 16.08 -30.86 12.31
N SER A 42 16.82 -30.15 13.16
CA SER A 42 18.12 -30.62 13.61
C SER A 42 17.83 -31.72 14.63
N ASP A 43 17.72 -32.95 14.12
CA ASP A 43 18.20 -34.18 14.77
C ASP A 43 17.59 -35.40 14.04
N ALA A 44 18.31 -35.90 13.02
CA ALA A 44 18.46 -37.33 12.74
C ALA A 44 19.44 -37.50 11.57
N GLN A 45 20.49 -38.26 11.82
CA GLN A 45 21.35 -38.85 10.79
C GLN A 45 20.53 -39.66 9.76
N LEU A 46 21.10 -39.74 8.55
CA LEU A 46 21.06 -40.85 7.57
C LEU A 46 20.25 -40.67 6.27
N VAL A 47 21.04 -40.80 5.19
CA VAL A 47 20.75 -41.10 3.78
C VAL A 47 20.17 -39.95 2.94
N ALA A 48 21.05 -39.36 2.15
CA ALA A 48 20.71 -38.47 1.06
C ALA A 48 19.93 -39.23 -0.02
N ASP A 49 18.70 -38.78 -0.27
CA ASP A 49 17.94 -39.08 -1.48
C ASP A 49 17.77 -37.74 -2.24
N PRO A 50 18.24 -37.62 -3.50
CA PRO A 50 18.35 -36.34 -4.19
C PRO A 50 17.00 -35.76 -4.66
N THR A 51 15.89 -36.44 -4.40
CA THR A 51 14.53 -36.06 -4.83
C THR A 51 13.86 -35.02 -3.93
N SER A 52 14.45 -34.67 -2.78
CA SER A 52 13.82 -33.81 -1.75
C SER A 52 14.14 -32.31 -1.87
N ALA A 53 15.07 -31.92 -2.75
CA ALA A 53 15.46 -30.52 -2.91
C ALA A 53 14.44 -29.70 -3.74
N GLU A 54 13.65 -30.35 -4.61
CA GLU A 54 12.65 -29.68 -5.46
C GLU A 54 11.37 -29.32 -4.68
N ASP A 55 10.99 -30.13 -3.70
CA ASP A 55 9.78 -29.93 -2.88
C ASP A 55 9.94 -28.81 -1.84
N ALA A 56 11.15 -28.60 -1.30
CA ALA A 56 11.43 -27.50 -0.38
C ALA A 56 11.46 -26.13 -1.10
N ALA A 57 12.00 -26.09 -2.32
CA ALA A 57 12.05 -24.87 -3.14
C ALA A 57 10.68 -24.48 -3.71
N SER A 58 9.83 -25.46 -4.04
CA SER A 58 8.46 -25.20 -4.53
C SER A 58 7.53 -24.69 -3.44
N SER A 59 7.67 -25.19 -2.20
CA SER A 59 6.93 -24.70 -1.02
C SER A 59 7.23 -23.24 -0.70
N ASP A 60 8.51 -22.83 -0.80
CA ASP A 60 8.91 -21.43 -0.60
C ASP A 60 8.35 -20.51 -1.71
N GLY A 61 8.35 -20.95 -2.97
CA GLY A 61 7.78 -20.20 -4.09
C GLY A 61 6.27 -19.96 -3.98
N HIS A 62 5.50 -20.99 -3.60
CA HIS A 62 4.06 -20.87 -3.37
C HIS A 62 3.74 -19.92 -2.21
N LEU A 63 4.51 -20.00 -1.13
CA LEU A 63 4.35 -19.12 0.02
C LEU A 63 4.67 -17.65 -0.32
N GLN A 64 5.76 -17.38 -1.04
CA GLN A 64 6.10 -16.04 -1.49
C GLN A 64 5.01 -15.44 -2.39
N LYS A 65 4.44 -16.24 -3.29
CA LYS A 65 3.31 -15.83 -4.13
C LYS A 65 2.09 -15.46 -3.27
N LEU A 66 1.76 -16.27 -2.27
CA LEU A 66 0.62 -15.99 -1.37
C LEU A 66 0.85 -14.73 -0.53
N ILE A 67 2.08 -14.50 -0.07
CA ILE A 67 2.43 -13.27 0.65
C ILE A 67 2.27 -12.05 -0.26
N LEU A 68 2.71 -12.14 -1.52
CA LEU A 68 2.54 -11.07 -2.49
C LEU A 68 1.06 -10.77 -2.76
N GLU A 69 0.26 -11.80 -3.03
CA GLU A 69 -1.19 -11.67 -3.22
C GLU A 69 -1.88 -11.05 -2.00
N TYR A 70 -1.46 -11.45 -0.79
CA TYR A 70 -1.93 -10.86 0.45
C TYR A 70 -1.57 -9.37 0.54
N THR A 71 -0.31 -8.98 0.26
CA THR A 71 0.12 -7.58 0.35
C THR A 71 -0.55 -6.69 -0.69
N ASP A 72 -0.75 -7.20 -1.91
CA ASP A 72 -1.43 -6.47 -2.99
C ASP A 72 -2.91 -6.28 -2.63
N THR A 73 -3.55 -7.32 -2.11
CA THR A 73 -4.94 -7.26 -1.64
C THR A 73 -5.07 -6.31 -0.45
N ALA A 74 -4.12 -6.35 0.50
CA ALA A 74 -4.14 -5.48 1.66
C ALA A 74 -3.99 -4.01 1.27
N THR A 75 -3.14 -3.73 0.28
CA THR A 75 -2.95 -2.39 -0.31
C THR A 75 -4.25 -1.89 -0.94
N ALA A 76 -4.89 -2.72 -1.78
CA ALA A 76 -6.14 -2.37 -2.45
C ALA A 76 -7.27 -2.10 -1.44
N LEU A 77 -7.39 -2.94 -0.40
CA LEU A 77 -8.40 -2.76 0.66
C LEU A 77 -8.14 -1.51 1.49
N LEU A 78 -6.89 -1.21 1.87
CA LEU A 78 -6.56 0.00 2.61
C LEU A 78 -6.87 1.25 1.78
N TYR A 79 -6.56 1.23 0.48
CA TYR A 79 -6.94 2.29 -0.45
C TYR A 79 -8.45 2.53 -0.48
N GLU A 80 -9.26 1.48 -0.60
CA GLU A 80 -10.73 1.61 -0.58
C GLU A 80 -11.24 2.20 0.73
N ILE A 81 -10.65 1.80 1.87
CA ILE A 81 -11.01 2.38 3.17
C ILE A 81 -10.61 3.87 3.22
N LEU A 82 -9.41 4.23 2.75
CA LEU A 82 -8.95 5.62 2.63
C LEU A 82 -9.92 6.48 1.83
N LEU A 83 -10.41 5.99 0.68
CA LEU A 83 -11.40 6.69 -0.12
C LEU A 83 -12.66 7.00 0.68
N VAL A 84 -13.20 6.00 1.39
CA VAL A 84 -14.44 6.18 2.16
C VAL A 84 -14.27 7.21 3.27
N PHE A 85 -13.12 7.22 3.95
CA PHE A 85 -12.82 8.23 4.98
C PHE A 85 -12.58 9.63 4.39
N GLN A 86 -12.06 9.72 3.18
CA GLN A 86 -11.89 11.00 2.48
C GLN A 86 -13.24 11.56 2.00
N GLN A 87 -14.13 10.71 1.51
CA GLN A 87 -15.49 11.09 1.11
C GLN A 87 -16.32 11.57 2.31
N GLY A 88 -16.14 10.97 3.49
CA GLY A 88 -16.76 11.43 4.73
C GLY A 88 -16.38 12.87 5.12
N ASN A 89 -15.17 13.32 4.79
CA ASN A 89 -14.72 14.70 5.04
C ASN A 89 -15.35 15.74 4.10
N LEU A 90 -15.85 15.34 2.92
CA LEU A 90 -16.42 16.26 1.93
C LEU A 90 -17.88 16.66 2.24
N GLY A 91 -18.39 16.32 3.43
CA GLY A 91 -19.75 16.69 3.87
C GLY A 91 -20.88 15.86 3.23
N LEU A 92 -20.54 14.82 2.46
CA LEU A 92 -21.49 13.90 1.82
C LEU A 92 -21.94 12.74 2.74
N GLY A 93 -21.47 12.72 3.99
CA GLY A 93 -21.87 11.77 5.02
C GLY A 93 -21.49 12.26 6.42
N SER A 94 -22.25 11.80 7.42
CA SER A 94 -22.09 12.12 8.86
C SER A 94 -20.63 12.28 9.30
N THR A 95 -20.34 13.25 10.19
CA THR A 95 -19.03 13.57 10.83
C THR A 95 -18.28 12.40 11.51
N LYS A 96 -18.75 11.17 11.32
CA LYS A 96 -18.28 9.91 11.90
C LYS A 96 -16.97 9.41 11.29
N PHE A 97 -16.61 9.85 10.08
CA PHE A 97 -15.42 9.39 9.36
C PHE A 97 -14.60 10.56 8.85
N ALA A 98 -13.45 10.80 9.48
CA ALA A 98 -12.49 11.80 9.06
C ALA A 98 -11.14 11.15 8.77
N ILE A 99 -10.51 11.52 7.65
CA ILE A 99 -9.19 10.99 7.28
C ILE A 99 -8.15 11.23 8.37
N SER A 100 -8.25 12.34 9.11
CA SER A 100 -7.38 12.66 10.25
C SER A 100 -7.48 11.61 11.35
N TRP A 101 -8.70 11.15 11.68
CA TRP A 101 -8.89 10.10 12.68
C TRP A 101 -8.27 8.79 12.24
N MET A 102 -8.43 8.43 10.97
CA MET A 102 -7.85 7.21 10.45
C MET A 102 -6.32 7.27 10.46
N MET A 103 -5.75 8.41 10.09
CA MET A 103 -4.30 8.59 10.12
C MET A 103 -3.75 8.55 11.54
N SER A 104 -4.42 9.19 12.51
CA SER A 104 -4.04 9.08 13.92
C SER A 104 -4.12 7.63 14.42
N PHE A 105 -5.15 6.88 13.99
CA PHE A 105 -5.24 5.46 14.32
C PHE A 105 -4.09 4.66 13.71
N LEU A 106 -3.83 4.81 12.40
CA LEU A 106 -2.74 4.11 11.71
C LEU A 106 -1.38 4.42 12.33
N GLN A 107 -1.11 5.67 12.68
CA GLN A 107 0.10 6.10 13.39
C GLN A 107 0.28 5.39 14.75
N SER A 108 -0.82 5.09 15.46
CA SER A 108 -0.76 4.41 16.75
C SER A 108 -0.39 2.92 16.63
N CYS A 109 -0.45 2.35 15.43
CA CYS A 109 -0.14 0.95 15.19
C CYS A 109 1.35 0.75 14.88
N PRO A 110 2.08 -0.11 15.61
CA PRO A 110 3.52 -0.32 15.37
C PRO A 110 3.87 -0.79 13.96
N SER A 111 2.97 -1.55 13.31
CA SER A 111 3.21 -2.13 11.99
C SER A 111 3.14 -1.12 10.84
N ILE A 112 2.63 0.11 11.06
CA ILE A 112 2.39 1.07 9.97
C ILE A 112 3.66 1.47 9.22
N MET A 113 4.78 1.64 9.93
CA MET A 113 6.05 2.03 9.31
C MET A 113 6.54 0.92 8.38
N ALA A 114 6.50 -0.33 8.84
CA ALA A 114 6.87 -1.49 8.03
C ALA A 114 5.93 -1.69 6.84
N PHE A 115 4.64 -1.36 6.98
CA PHE A 115 3.70 -1.36 5.87
C PHE A 115 4.03 -0.29 4.84
N VAL A 116 4.27 0.96 5.27
CA VAL A 116 4.64 2.07 4.39
C VAL A 116 5.95 1.77 3.64
N ALA A 117 6.95 1.20 4.32
CA ALA A 117 8.17 0.74 3.67
C ALA A 117 7.88 -0.29 2.57
N GLY A 118 6.98 -1.25 2.84
CA GLY A 118 6.53 -2.22 1.83
C GLY A 118 5.81 -1.58 0.64
N ILE A 119 5.05 -0.51 0.86
CA ILE A 119 4.45 0.28 -0.23
C ILE A 119 5.53 0.97 -1.07
N VAL A 120 6.53 1.59 -0.44
CA VAL A 120 7.65 2.23 -1.15
C VAL A 120 8.42 1.19 -1.98
N GLU A 121 8.76 0.04 -1.41
CA GLU A 121 9.39 -1.07 -2.12
C GLU A 121 8.54 -1.55 -3.31
N GLY A 122 7.21 -1.59 -3.14
CA GLY A 122 6.26 -1.94 -4.19
C GLY A 122 6.30 -0.95 -5.37
N VAL A 123 6.28 0.35 -5.07
CA VAL A 123 6.38 1.43 -6.08
C VAL A 123 7.72 1.38 -6.79
N VAL A 124 8.82 1.27 -6.03
CA VAL A 124 10.18 1.16 -6.58
C VAL A 124 10.27 -0.04 -7.53
N ARG A 125 9.76 -1.21 -7.13
CA ARG A 125 9.74 -2.41 -7.97
C ARG A 125 8.87 -2.23 -9.22
N GLY A 126 7.73 -1.58 -9.07
CA GLY A 126 6.83 -1.23 -10.16
C GLY A 126 7.46 -0.28 -11.19
N LEU A 127 8.39 0.57 -10.77
CA LEU A 127 9.04 1.57 -11.64
C LEU A 127 10.49 1.28 -11.99
N SER A 128 11.10 0.27 -11.36
CA SER A 128 12.45 -0.19 -11.65
C SER A 128 12.62 -0.64 -13.11
N ALA A 129 13.86 -0.55 -13.59
CA ALA A 129 14.33 -0.54 -14.98
C ALA A 129 14.06 -1.78 -15.86
N SER A 130 12.91 -2.46 -15.71
CA SER A 130 12.43 -3.40 -16.70
C SER A 130 11.73 -2.66 -17.84
N LEU A 131 12.02 -3.06 -19.09
CA LEU A 131 11.40 -2.50 -20.30
C LEU A 131 9.96 -2.97 -20.51
N GLN A 132 9.43 -3.84 -19.64
CA GLN A 132 8.07 -4.35 -19.76
C GLN A 132 7.05 -3.32 -19.28
N LEU A 133 5.96 -3.18 -20.06
CA LEU A 133 4.80 -2.39 -19.71
C LEU A 133 4.05 -3.01 -18.53
N LEU A 134 3.45 -2.17 -17.69
CA LEU A 134 2.62 -2.61 -16.58
C LEU A 134 1.33 -3.26 -17.10
N THR A 135 0.97 -4.40 -16.51
CA THR A 135 -0.36 -4.98 -16.72
C THR A 135 -1.44 -4.08 -16.11
N PRO A 136 -2.72 -4.20 -16.50
CA PRO A 136 -3.79 -3.39 -15.92
C PRO A 136 -3.86 -3.48 -14.40
N CYS A 137 -3.70 -4.69 -13.83
CA CYS A 137 -3.70 -4.90 -12.38
C CYS A 137 -2.53 -4.20 -11.69
N GLN A 138 -1.33 -4.28 -12.28
CA GLN A 138 -0.14 -3.60 -11.74
C GLN A 138 -0.26 -2.09 -11.81
N ALA A 139 -0.85 -1.55 -12.89
CA ALA A 139 -1.08 -0.13 -13.04
C ALA A 139 -2.08 0.41 -11.99
N VAL A 140 -3.15 -0.35 -11.72
CA VAL A 140 -4.11 -0.03 -10.65
C VAL A 140 -3.43 -0.09 -9.28
N LEU A 141 -2.65 -1.12 -9.01
CA LEU A 141 -1.92 -1.26 -7.75
C LEU A 141 -0.94 -0.09 -7.53
N LEU A 142 -0.20 0.29 -8.57
CA LEU A 142 0.71 1.44 -8.52
C LEU A 142 -0.04 2.74 -8.17
N TYR A 143 -1.20 2.98 -8.79
CA TYR A 143 -2.05 4.11 -8.44
C TYR A 143 -2.49 4.08 -6.97
N GLN A 144 -2.93 2.92 -6.47
CA GLN A 144 -3.36 2.74 -5.08
C GLN A 144 -2.20 3.00 -4.10
N GLN A 145 -1.00 2.49 -4.41
CA GLN A 145 0.21 2.71 -3.61
C GLN A 145 0.56 4.20 -3.52
N PHE A 146 0.60 4.91 -4.65
CA PHE A 146 0.85 6.35 -4.64
C PHE A 146 -0.24 7.12 -3.89
N TYR A 147 -1.49 6.67 -3.93
CA TYR A 147 -2.59 7.30 -3.21
C TYR A 147 -2.41 7.19 -1.70
N ILE A 148 -2.03 6.00 -1.22
CA ILE A 148 -1.71 5.76 0.18
C ILE A 148 -0.54 6.65 0.60
N LEU A 149 0.54 6.69 -0.18
CA LEU A 149 1.71 7.53 0.10
C LEU A 149 1.34 9.01 0.18
N ARG A 150 0.57 9.54 -0.79
CA ARG A 150 0.07 10.92 -0.74
C ARG A 150 -0.72 11.17 0.53
N SER A 151 -1.60 10.27 0.89
CA SER A 151 -2.45 10.40 2.08
C SER A 151 -1.61 10.43 3.36
N CYS A 152 -0.60 9.56 3.47
CA CYS A 152 0.37 9.59 4.56
C CYS A 152 1.13 10.92 4.63
N LEU A 153 1.61 11.42 3.49
CA LEU A 153 2.36 12.68 3.40
C LEU A 153 1.52 13.91 3.76
N GLN A 154 0.24 13.94 3.39
CA GLN A 154 -0.65 15.08 3.60
C GLN A 154 -1.28 15.13 4.99
N HIS A 155 -1.64 13.97 5.54
CA HIS A 155 -2.51 13.92 6.72
C HIS A 155 -1.80 13.42 7.99
N SER A 156 -0.54 13.03 7.90
CA SER A 156 0.23 12.47 9.01
C SER A 156 1.65 13.06 9.06
N LYS A 157 1.92 13.95 10.03
CA LYS A 157 3.25 14.54 10.20
C LYS A 157 4.33 13.49 10.44
N ALA A 158 4.06 12.53 11.34
CA ALA A 158 5.00 11.46 11.68
C ALA A 158 5.31 10.53 10.49
N LEU A 159 4.30 10.11 9.72
CA LEU A 159 4.55 9.29 8.52
C LEU A 159 5.23 10.09 7.42
N ALA A 160 4.89 11.37 7.29
CA ALA A 160 5.54 12.24 6.32
C ALA A 160 7.03 12.46 6.65
N GLU A 161 7.38 12.61 7.93
CA GLU A 161 8.77 12.66 8.39
C GLU A 161 9.50 11.34 8.13
N TYR A 162 8.89 10.21 8.50
CA TYR A 162 9.44 8.88 8.22
C TYR A 162 9.75 8.69 6.72
N ILE A 163 8.79 8.95 5.84
CA ILE A 163 8.96 8.82 4.38
C ILE A 163 10.07 9.75 3.86
N ARG A 164 10.15 10.99 4.35
CA ARG A 164 11.16 11.96 3.91
C ARG A 164 12.56 11.69 4.45
N ASN A 165 12.68 11.01 5.59
CA ASN A 165 13.97 10.73 6.20
C ASN A 165 14.53 9.40 5.71
N ASP A 166 13.70 8.35 5.70
CA ASP A 166 14.17 6.98 5.49
C ASP A 166 14.03 6.51 4.05
N HIS A 167 13.14 7.14 3.25
CA HIS A 167 12.84 6.67 1.89
C HIS A 167 13.12 7.69 0.79
N ARG A 168 13.65 8.87 1.12
CA ARG A 168 13.82 9.98 0.17
C ARG A 168 14.79 9.64 -0.96
N GLU A 169 15.80 8.82 -0.69
CA GLU A 169 16.75 8.40 -1.72
C GLU A 169 16.08 7.49 -2.74
N GLU A 170 15.17 6.62 -2.31
CA GLU A 170 14.44 5.72 -3.18
C GLU A 170 13.56 6.50 -4.17
N PHE A 171 12.88 7.55 -3.70
CA PHE A 171 12.15 8.45 -4.59
C PHE A 171 13.07 9.22 -5.53
N ARG A 172 14.25 9.65 -5.05
CA ARG A 172 15.21 10.40 -5.86
C ARG A 172 15.86 9.56 -6.97
N TYR A 173 16.11 8.28 -6.73
CA TYR A 173 16.90 7.44 -7.65
C TYR A 173 16.09 6.42 -8.45
N PHE A 174 14.91 6.01 -7.96
CA PHE A 174 14.12 4.96 -8.63
C PHE A 174 12.77 5.46 -9.17
N ILE A 175 12.23 6.56 -8.65
CA ILE A 175 10.90 7.05 -9.02
C ILE A 175 11.05 8.30 -9.90
N HIS A 176 11.07 8.08 -11.20
CA HIS A 176 11.22 9.14 -12.20
C HIS A 176 10.02 9.22 -13.14
N MET A 177 9.60 10.45 -13.48
CA MET A 177 8.47 10.66 -14.41
C MET A 177 8.69 10.02 -15.79
N PRO A 178 9.88 10.11 -16.41
CA PRO A 178 10.15 9.41 -17.66
C PRO A 178 10.07 7.88 -17.53
N ALA A 179 10.39 7.32 -16.36
CA ALA A 179 10.26 5.89 -16.13
C ALA A 179 8.78 5.49 -16.00
N LEU A 180 7.97 6.30 -15.30
CA LEU A 180 6.53 6.10 -15.19
C LEU A 180 5.84 6.13 -16.55
N GLU A 181 6.11 7.14 -17.38
CA GLU A 181 5.49 7.29 -18.70
C GLU A 181 5.87 6.16 -19.67
N LYS A 182 7.10 5.63 -19.56
CA LYS A 182 7.53 4.46 -20.34
C LYS A 182 6.86 3.17 -19.90
N ARG A 183 6.55 3.03 -18.60
CA ARG A 183 6.01 1.81 -17.98
C ARG A 183 4.49 1.76 -18.06
N LEU A 184 3.83 2.92 -18.04
CA LEU A 184 2.37 3.06 -17.95
C LEU A 184 1.76 3.38 -19.33
N PRO A 185 1.07 2.43 -19.97
CA PRO A 185 0.50 2.63 -21.29
C PRO A 185 -0.47 3.81 -21.37
N GLY A 186 -0.31 4.67 -22.39
CA GLY A 186 -1.20 5.82 -22.61
C GLY A 186 -2.67 5.45 -22.87
N CYS A 187 -2.95 4.20 -23.23
CA CYS A 187 -4.31 3.70 -23.44
C CYS A 187 -5.07 3.38 -22.13
N TYR A 188 -4.40 3.32 -20.98
CA TYR A 188 -5.08 3.06 -19.72
C TYR A 188 -5.79 4.35 -19.22
N PRO A 189 -7.07 4.26 -18.81
CA PRO A 189 -7.79 5.42 -18.27
C PRO A 189 -7.13 6.04 -17.04
N ILE A 190 -6.43 5.21 -16.26
CA ILE A 190 -5.74 5.62 -15.03
C ILE A 190 -4.39 6.29 -15.30
N THR A 191 -3.90 6.36 -16.54
CA THR A 191 -2.56 6.89 -16.82
C THR A 191 -2.39 8.33 -16.39
N LYS A 192 -3.30 9.21 -16.82
CA LYS A 192 -3.28 10.62 -16.45
C LYS A 192 -3.39 10.84 -14.92
N PRO A 193 -4.38 10.26 -14.21
CA PRO A 193 -4.46 10.44 -12.76
C PRO A 193 -3.26 9.84 -12.01
N THR A 194 -2.70 8.71 -12.44
CA THR A 194 -1.47 8.15 -11.83
C THR A 194 -0.26 9.07 -12.03
N THR A 195 -0.08 9.64 -13.22
CA THR A 195 1.02 10.59 -13.48
C THR A 195 0.88 11.86 -12.66
N GLN A 196 -0.34 12.39 -12.50
CA GLN A 196 -0.59 13.53 -11.62
C GLN A 196 -0.28 13.18 -10.16
N LEU A 197 -0.76 12.03 -9.71
CA LEU A 197 -0.57 11.58 -8.34
C LEU A 197 0.91 11.36 -8.00
N CYS A 198 1.69 10.83 -8.93
CA CYS A 198 3.13 10.70 -8.79
C CYS A 198 3.82 12.07 -8.66
N HIS A 199 3.46 13.06 -9.48
CA HIS A 199 3.96 14.44 -9.33
C HIS A 199 3.66 15.01 -7.93
N GLU A 200 2.43 14.85 -7.45
CA GLU A 200 2.01 15.34 -6.12
C GLU A 200 2.84 14.69 -5.00
N VAL A 201 3.07 13.37 -5.07
CA VAL A 201 3.89 12.64 -4.10
C VAL A 201 5.34 13.13 -4.12
N LEU A 202 5.95 13.25 -5.29
CA LEU A 202 7.33 13.75 -5.42
C LEU A 202 7.46 15.17 -4.85
N GLN A 203 6.51 16.06 -5.15
CA GLN A 203 6.49 17.42 -4.58
C GLN A 203 6.39 17.41 -3.05
N LEU A 204 5.51 16.59 -2.48
CA LEU A 204 5.33 16.50 -1.02
C LEU A 204 6.56 15.95 -0.28
N ILE A 205 7.38 15.14 -0.97
CA ILE A 205 8.64 14.60 -0.45
C ILE A 205 9.75 15.63 -0.55
N GLU A 206 9.79 16.42 -1.63
CA GLU A 206 10.78 17.48 -1.83
C GLU A 206 10.53 18.73 -0.98
N GLN A 207 9.29 18.95 -0.54
CA GLN A 207 8.95 20.02 0.41
C GLN A 207 9.76 19.86 1.69
N LYS A 208 10.84 20.65 1.81
CA LYS A 208 11.55 20.87 3.07
C LYS A 208 10.53 21.38 4.09
N GLN A 209 10.53 20.79 5.28
CA GLN A 209 9.86 21.39 6.43
C GLN A 209 10.39 22.82 6.55
N CYS A 210 9.54 23.82 6.29
CA CYS A 210 9.78 25.13 6.87
C CYS A 210 9.70 24.93 8.38
N ALA A 211 10.87 24.83 9.02
CA ALA A 211 10.97 24.95 10.46
C ALA A 211 10.33 26.29 10.81
N ALA A 212 9.19 26.26 11.48
CA ALA A 212 8.66 27.45 12.11
C ALA A 212 9.67 27.86 13.19
N CYS A 213 10.34 28.99 12.96
CA CYS A 213 11.04 29.74 13.99
C CYS A 213 10.06 30.28 15.03
#